data_AF-R9KKM7-F1
#
_entry.id   AF-R9KKM7-F1
#
_cell.length_a   1.000
_cell.length_b   1.000
_cell.length_c   1.000
_cell.angle_alpha   90.00
_cell.angle_beta   90.00
_cell.angle_gamma   90.00
#
_symmetry.space_group_name_H-M   'P 1'
#
loop_
_entity.id
_entity.type
_entity.pdbx_description
1 polymer ?
#
loop_
_entity_poly.entity_id
_entity_poly.type
_entity_poly.pdbx_seq_one_letter_code
_entity_poly.pdbx_strand_id
1 'polypeptide(L)' 'MNRTQNCAECKFMKKYDYGKKIYYCDHENRTDDIGKLSAEELPETSPVWCPLREKVNE' A
#
# COMPACT_ATOMS: atom_id res chain seq x y z
N MET A 1 5.77 2.11 19.34
CA MET A 1 5.22 3.19 18.50
C MET A 1 4.56 2.52 17.31
N ASN A 2 3.26 2.21 17.43
CA ASN A 2 2.46 1.64 16.34
C ASN A 2 2.22 2.74 15.31
N ARG A 3 3.24 3.01 14.47
CA ARG A 3 3.03 3.81 13.27
C ARG A 3 2.35 2.88 12.29
N THR A 4 1.02 2.90 12.28
CA THR A 4 0.24 2.39 11.15
C THR A 4 0.87 2.97 9.90
N GLN A 5 1.67 2.17 9.17
CA GLN A 5 2.40 2.66 8.01
C GLN A 5 1.39 2.90 6.89
N ASN A 6 0.83 4.11 6.89
CA ASN A 6 0.02 4.67 5.83
C ASN A 6 0.77 4.54 4.49
N CYS A 7 0.05 4.17 3.44
CA CYS A 7 0.67 3.95 2.13
C CYS A 7 1.29 5.23 1.55
N ALA A 8 0.89 6.41 2.04
CA ALA A 8 1.44 7.70 1.65
C ALA A 8 2.91 7.88 2.04
N GLU A 9 3.36 7.30 3.16
CA GLU A 9 4.75 7.40 3.64
C GLU A 9 5.56 6.13 3.32
N CYS A 10 4.98 5.20 2.56
CA CYS A 10 5.61 3.92 2.25
C CYS A 10 6.56 4.03 1.06
N LYS A 11 7.83 3.67 1.24
CA LYS A 11 8.85 3.68 0.16
C LYS A 11 8.53 2.76 -1.02
N PHE A 12 7.66 1.77 -0.81
CA PHE A 12 7.24 0.82 -1.84
C PHE A 12 6.02 1.33 -2.63
N MET A 13 5.45 2.46 -2.24
CA MET A 13 4.33 3.06 -2.96
C MET A 13 4.82 3.67 -4.28
N LYS A 14 4.17 3.27 -5.36
CA LYS A 14 4.35 3.80 -6.72
C LYS A 14 3.07 4.48 -7.15
N LYS A 15 3.21 5.66 -7.74
CA LYS A 15 2.11 6.41 -8.36
C LYS A 15 2.33 6.45 -9.86
N TYR A 16 1.30 6.08 -10.61
CA TYR A 16 1.25 6.23 -12.06
C TYR A 16 0.14 7.21 -12.41
N ASP A 17 0.43 8.15 -13.30
CA ASP A 17 -0.49 9.21 -13.72
C ASP A 17 -0.54 9.24 -15.26
N TYR A 18 -1.28 8.27 -15.84
CA TYR A 18 -1.50 8.17 -17.29
C TYR A 18 -2.97 8.47 -17.61
N GLY A 19 -3.41 9.69 -17.28
CA GLY A 19 -4.81 10.11 -17.40
C GLY A 19 -5.70 9.74 -16.22
N LYS A 20 -5.29 8.77 -15.39
CA LYS A 20 -5.83 8.52 -14.05
C LYS A 20 -4.68 8.24 -13.08
N LYS A 21 -4.76 8.81 -11.88
CA LYS A 21 -3.85 8.50 -10.78
C LYS A 21 -4.15 7.09 -10.30
N ILE A 22 -3.18 6.19 -10.36
CA ILE A 22 -3.30 4.86 -9.78
C ILE A 22 -2.07 4.61 -8.90
N TYR A 23 -2.34 4.15 -7.68
CA TYR A 23 -1.33 3.84 -6.69
C TYR A 23 -1.15 2.33 -6.62
N TYR A 24 0.10 1.90 -6.57
CA TYR A 24 0.50 0.50 -6.44
C TYR A 24 1.55 0.33 -5.35
N CYS A 25 1.64 -0.87 -4.81
CA CYS A 25 2.66 -1.34 -3.89
C CYS A 25 3.58 -2.28 -4.65
N ASP A 26 4.84 -1.86 -4.83
CA ASP A 26 5.88 -2.65 -5.49
C ASP A 26 6.71 -3.46 -4.49
N HIS A 27 6.10 -3.87 -3.39
CA HIS A 27 6.77 -4.71 -2.40
C HIS A 27 6.84 -6.15 -2.95
N GLU A 28 8.02 -6.78 -2.86
CA GLU A 28 8.26 -8.16 -3.33
C GLU A 28 7.43 -9.20 -2.57
N ASN A 29 7.35 -9.06 -1.24
CA ASN A 29 6.54 -9.91 -0.35
C ASN A 29 5.04 -9.57 -0.30
N ARG A 30 4.49 -8.87 -1.30
CA ARG A 30 3.03 -8.67 -1.37
C ARG A 30 2.34 -10.02 -1.55
N THR A 31 1.20 -10.22 -0.89
CA THR A 31 0.42 -11.46 -1.06
C THR A 31 -0.67 -11.33 -2.13
N ASP A 32 -0.81 -10.15 -2.73
CA ASP A 32 -1.71 -9.90 -3.87
C ASP A 32 -0.93 -9.88 -5.20
N ASP A 33 -1.56 -10.37 -6.27
CA ASP A 33 -0.94 -10.54 -7.58
C ASP A 33 -0.63 -9.22 -8.31
N ILE A 34 -1.38 -8.16 -8.03
CA ILE A 34 -1.41 -6.91 -8.80
C ILE A 34 -0.69 -5.77 -8.07
N GLY A 35 -0.69 -5.76 -6.74
CA GLY A 35 -0.12 -4.68 -5.94
C GLY A 35 -0.97 -3.40 -5.95
N LYS A 36 -2.20 -3.42 -6.46
CA LYS A 36 -2.99 -2.19 -6.62
C LYS A 36 -3.51 -1.70 -5.27
N LEU A 37 -3.14 -0.48 -4.90
CA LEU A 37 -3.62 0.17 -3.67
C LEU A 37 -5.00 0.79 -3.89
N SER A 38 -5.08 1.80 -4.76
CA SER A 38 -6.31 2.52 -5.08
C SER A 38 -6.17 3.32 -6.38
N ALA A 39 -7.31 3.71 -6.95
CA ALA A 39 -7.38 4.72 -7.99
C ALA A 39 -7.73 6.08 -7.36
N GLU A 40 -7.17 7.15 -7.91
CA GLU A 40 -7.42 8.56 -7.57
C GLU A 40 -6.86 9.02 -6.21
N GLU A 41 -7.07 8.24 -5.15
CA GLU A 41 -6.65 8.56 -3.78
C GLU A 41 -5.84 7.41 -3.15
N LEU A 42 -4.97 7.73 -2.18
CA LEU A 42 -4.22 6.72 -1.42
C LEU A 42 -5.06 6.23 -0.23
N PRO A 43 -5.02 4.93 0.09
CA PRO A 43 -5.68 4.45 1.29
C PRO A 43 -4.97 5.00 2.54
N GLU A 44 -5.78 5.46 3.51
CA GLU A 44 -5.27 5.94 4.80
C GLU A 44 -4.65 4.80 5.63
N THR A 45 -5.12 3.57 5.40
CA THR A 45 -4.66 2.37 6.12
C THR A 45 -3.95 1.40 5.19
N SER A 46 -3.01 0.62 5.75
CA SER A 46 -2.33 -0.42 5.00
C SER A 46 -3.32 -1.54 4.62
N PRO A 47 -3.34 -1.98 3.34
CA PRO A 47 -4.19 -3.08 2.91
C PRO A 47 -3.95 -4.37 3.70
N VAL A 48 -4.95 -5.25 3.79
CA VAL A 48 -4.85 -6.53 4.51
C VAL A 48 -3.69 -7.41 4.00
N TRP A 49 -3.45 -7.38 2.69
CA TRP A 49 -2.38 -8.11 2.02
C TRP A 49 -1.01 -7.44 2.13
N CYS A 50 -0.93 -6.24 2.73
CA CYS A 50 0.33 -5.52 2.87
C CYS A 50 1.26 -6.29 3.83
N PRO A 51 2.49 -6.64 3.41
CA PRO A 51 3.42 -7.39 4.24
C PRO A 51 3.91 -6.59 5.47
N LEU A 52 3.80 -5.27 5.42
CA LEU A 52 4.18 -4.34 6.48
C LEU A 52 3.01 -3.95 7.38
N ARG A 53 1.79 -4.41 7.09
CA ARG A 53 0.66 -4.21 8.00
C ARG A 53 1.01 -4.92 9.29
N GLU A 54 1.10 -4.18 10.39
CA GLU A 54 1.37 -4.78 11.71
C GLU A 54 0.40 -5.95 11.89
N LYS A 55 0.95 -7.16 11.95
CA LYS A 55 0.22 -8.31 12.44
C LYS A 55 -0.01 -8.00 13.91
N VAL A 56 -1.17 -7.42 14.23
CA VAL A 56 -1.69 -7.40 15.59
C VAL A 56 -1.94 -8.86 15.94
N ASN A 57 -0.88 -9.56 16.31
CA ASN A 57 -0.96 -10.86 16.94
C ASN A 57 -0.91 -10.58 18.44
N GLU A 58 -2.02 -10.96 19.07
CA GLU A 58 -2.34 -10.97 20.50
C GLU A 58 -1.28 -11.62 21.38
#